data_AF-R9JK76-F1
#
_entry.id   AF-R9JK76-F1
#
_cell.length_a   1.000
_cell.length_b   1.000
_cell.length_c   1.000
_cell.angle_alpha   90.00
_cell.angle_beta   90.00
_cell.angle_gamma   90.00
#
_symmetry.space_group_name_H-M   'P 1'
#
loop_
_entity.id
_entity.type
_entity.pdbx_description
1 polymer ?
#
loop_
_entity_poly.entity_id
_entity_poly.type
_entity_poly.pdbx_seq_one_letter_code
_entity_poly.pdbx_strand_id
1 'polypeptide(L)'
;MPRGKAIRNKNGYGTVVKLSGNRRQPYEVRVNTRMDERYYPVYDVLGRYETREEGLIALAEYNKTPYDISNSKMTFRELYQAFYRDKYELSGKSFSQSSKDCTRAAYKHMEQLHDRLYKNLRTNDFKSVFNQTIDNKPISHAMQEHMKSLIVQLDKFAL
;
A
#
# COMPACT_ATOMS: atom_id res chain seq x y z
N MET A 1 -5.04 11.98 40.95
CA MET A 1 -4.89 12.21 39.49
C MET A 1 -4.11 13.51 39.31
N PRO A 2 -3.02 13.53 38.52
CA PRO A 2 -2.28 14.78 38.29
C PRO A 2 -3.24 15.82 37.70
N ARG A 3 -3.45 16.91 38.45
CA ARG A 3 -4.29 18.05 38.04
C ARG A 3 -3.42 18.98 37.19
N GLY A 4 -3.46 18.78 35.87
CA GLY A 4 -2.74 19.61 34.91
C GLY A 4 -3.19 19.33 33.49
N LYS A 5 -3.17 20.35 32.62
CA LYS A 5 -3.46 20.19 31.20
C LYS A 5 -2.43 19.21 30.62
N ALA A 6 -2.90 18.17 29.93
CA ALA A 6 -2.02 17.18 29.32
C ALA A 6 -0.97 17.86 28.43
N ILE A 7 0.29 17.48 28.61
CA ILE A 7 1.40 17.99 27.82
C ILE A 7 1.15 17.64 26.35
N ARG A 8 1.30 18.63 25.46
CA ARG A 8 1.19 18.41 24.01
C ARG A 8 2.35 17.55 23.53
N ASN A 9 2.06 16.67 22.57
CA ASN A 9 3.10 15.91 21.88
C ASN A 9 4.06 16.87 21.16
N LYS A 10 5.28 16.38 20.88
CA LYS A 10 6.27 17.11 20.08
C LYS A 10 5.69 17.47 18.71
N ASN A 11 6.13 18.59 18.14
CA ASN A 11 5.74 18.98 16.79
C ASN A 11 6.09 17.86 15.79
N GLY A 12 5.19 17.56 14.86
CA GLY A 12 5.36 16.49 13.88
C GLY A 12 5.02 15.08 14.36
N TYR A 13 4.78 14.86 15.66
CA TYR A 13 4.47 13.51 16.21
C TYR A 13 3.09 12.97 15.79
N GLY A 14 2.21 13.84 15.30
CA GLY A 14 0.81 13.53 14.98
C GLY A 14 -0.15 13.81 16.14
N THR A 15 -1.44 13.60 15.90
CA THR A 15 -2.52 13.96 16.83
C THR A 15 -3.68 12.97 16.77
N VAL A 16 -4.24 12.62 17.93
CA VAL A 16 -5.48 11.84 18.04
C VAL A 16 -6.62 12.80 18.35
N VAL A 17 -7.63 12.86 17.48
CA VAL A 17 -8.77 13.78 17.59
C VAL A 17 -10.06 12.98 17.70
N LYS A 18 -10.96 13.39 18.60
CA LYS A 18 -12.32 12.85 18.67
C LYS A 18 -13.20 13.55 17.63
N LEU A 19 -13.77 12.80 16.70
CA LEU A 19 -14.70 13.30 15.71
C LEU A 19 -16.10 13.52 16.34
N SER A 20 -16.84 14.53 15.87
CA SER A 20 -18.16 14.91 16.40
C SER A 20 -19.30 13.98 15.96
N GLY A 21 -20.23 13.63 16.85
CA GLY A 21 -21.37 12.74 16.56
C GLY A 21 -21.20 11.33 17.14
N ASN A 22 -22.18 10.45 16.88
CA ASN A 22 -22.20 9.08 17.40
C ASN A 22 -21.63 8.08 16.38
N ARG A 23 -20.32 7.85 16.45
CA ARG A 23 -19.59 6.90 15.57
C ARG A 23 -19.13 5.70 16.38
N ARG A 24 -19.14 4.52 15.75
CA ARG A 24 -18.54 3.29 16.32
C ARG A 24 -17.07 3.47 16.66
N GLN A 25 -16.32 4.17 15.79
CA GLN A 25 -14.91 4.50 15.99
C GLN A 25 -14.71 6.03 15.93
N PRO A 26 -14.87 6.74 17.06
CA PRO A 26 -14.88 8.20 17.08
C PRO A 26 -13.47 8.83 17.12
N TYR A 27 -12.42 8.09 17.46
CA TYR A 27 -11.06 8.66 17.58
C TYR A 27 -10.27 8.47 16.29
N GLU A 28 -9.89 9.57 15.63
CA GLU A 28 -9.12 9.58 14.39
C GLU A 28 -7.66 9.97 14.66
N VAL A 29 -6.73 9.16 14.16
CA VAL A 29 -5.29 9.40 14.27
C VAL A 29 -4.79 10.08 13.01
N ARG A 30 -4.20 11.27 13.18
CA ARG A 30 -3.73 12.14 12.09
C ARG A 30 -2.22 12.30 12.16
N VAL A 31 -1.55 12.11 11.04
CA VAL A 31 -0.10 12.25 10.88
C VAL A 31 0.21 13.02 9.58
N ASN A 32 1.49 13.34 9.34
CA ASN A 32 1.97 14.02 8.12
C ASN A 32 1.16 15.27 7.75
N THR A 33 1.08 16.21 8.70
CA THR A 33 0.37 17.48 8.47
C THR A 33 1.16 18.35 7.50
N ARG A 34 0.51 18.71 6.39
CA ARG A 34 1.04 19.56 5.32
C ARG A 34 0.03 20.67 5.01
N MET A 35 0.47 21.75 4.39
CA MET A 35 -0.42 22.83 3.97
C MET A 35 -0.81 22.64 2.52
N ASP A 36 -2.09 22.75 2.21
CA ASP A 36 -2.60 22.79 0.84
C ASP A 36 -2.26 24.13 0.15
N GLU A 37 -2.51 24.23 -1.15
CA GLU A 37 -2.34 25.46 -1.94
C GLU A 37 -3.14 26.65 -1.38
N ARG A 38 -4.23 26.34 -0.67
CA ARG A 38 -5.10 27.30 0.02
C ARG A 38 -4.69 27.56 1.47
N TYR A 39 -3.51 27.11 1.89
CA TYR A 39 -2.99 27.19 3.26
C TYR A 39 -3.83 26.47 4.33
N TYR A 40 -4.68 25.52 3.93
CA TYR A 40 -5.39 24.67 4.88
C TYR A 40 -4.55 23.45 5.27
N PRO A 41 -4.52 23.05 6.56
CA PRO A 41 -3.79 21.87 6.99
C PRO A 41 -4.47 20.59 6.49
N VAL A 42 -3.76 19.83 5.66
CA VAL A 42 -4.11 18.49 5.18
C VAL A 42 -3.29 17.48 5.99
N TYR A 43 -3.91 16.38 6.36
CA TYR A 43 -3.31 15.34 7.18
C TYR A 43 -3.58 13.97 6.57
N ASP A 44 -2.65 13.04 6.78
CA ASP A 44 -2.87 11.64 6.49
C ASP A 44 -3.57 10.99 7.69
N VAL A 45 -4.62 10.23 7.42
CA VAL A 45 -5.37 9.50 8.44
C VAL A 45 -4.77 8.10 8.55
N LEU A 46 -4.16 7.82 9.70
CA LEU A 46 -3.60 6.49 10.01
C LEU A 46 -4.73 5.46 10.19
N GLY A 47 -5.79 5.87 10.90
CA GLY A 47 -6.93 5.01 11.21
C GLY A 47 -7.93 5.68 12.14
N ARG A 48 -9.02 4.96 12.40
CA ARG A 48 -10.06 5.32 13.37
C ARG A 48 -10.21 4.21 14.40
N TYR A 49 -10.37 4.60 15.66
CA TYR A 49 -10.34 3.70 16.82
C TYR A 49 -11.51 3.97 17.75
N GLU A 50 -11.85 2.98 18.57
CA GLU A 50 -12.97 3.05 19.51
C GLU A 50 -12.57 3.87 20.74
N THR A 51 -11.33 3.73 21.20
CA THR A 51 -10.78 4.44 22.36
C THR A 51 -9.65 5.39 21.99
N ARG A 52 -9.43 6.40 22.86
CA ARG A 52 -8.30 7.32 22.70
C ARG A 52 -6.96 6.62 22.89
N GLU A 53 -6.93 5.62 23.75
CA GLU A 53 -5.73 4.85 24.11
C GLU A 53 -5.25 4.02 22.92
N GLU A 54 -6.16 3.29 22.25
CA GLU A 54 -5.87 2.58 20.99
C GLU A 54 -5.26 3.51 19.94
N GLY A 55 -5.85 4.71 19.77
CA GLY A 55 -5.32 5.70 18.83
C GLY A 55 -3.92 6.20 19.20
N LEU A 56 -3.61 6.32 20.50
CA LEU A 56 -2.27 6.71 20.97
C LEU A 56 -1.25 5.59 20.79
N ILE A 57 -1.64 4.33 21.00
CA ILE A 57 -0.80 3.15 20.77
C ILE A 57 -0.45 3.08 19.28
N ALA A 58 -1.45 3.16 18.40
CA ALA A 58 -1.24 3.15 16.95
C ALA A 58 -0.34 4.31 16.49
N LEU A 59 -0.49 5.50 17.08
CA LEU A 59 0.38 6.63 16.79
C LEU A 59 1.84 6.40 17.25
N ALA A 60 2.03 5.78 18.41
CA ALA A 60 3.36 5.45 18.93
C ALA A 60 4.04 4.38 18.06
N GLU A 61 3.29 3.35 17.63
CA GLU A 61 3.76 2.33 16.69
C GLU A 61 4.18 2.94 15.35
N TYR A 62 3.35 3.83 14.80
CA TYR A 62 3.68 4.56 13.57
C TYR A 62 4.98 5.37 13.70
N ASN A 63 5.18 6.07 14.82
CA ASN A 63 6.42 6.84 15.03
C ASN A 63 7.65 5.94 15.29
N LYS A 64 7.45 4.73 15.82
CA LYS A 64 8.53 3.75 16.05
C LYS A 64 9.00 3.11 14.75
N THR A 65 8.07 2.79 13.86
CA THR A 65 8.30 2.23 12.53
C THR A 65 7.43 2.97 11.53
N PRO A 66 7.90 4.10 10.97
CA PRO A 66 7.11 4.87 10.01
C PRO A 66 6.94 4.03 8.74
N TYR A 67 5.72 3.54 8.53
CA TYR A 67 5.32 2.87 7.30
C TYR A 67 4.58 3.87 6.40
N ASP A 68 4.72 3.74 5.08
CA ASP A 68 4.00 4.62 4.16
C ASP A 68 2.50 4.30 4.19
N ILE A 69 1.69 5.21 4.75
CA ILE A 69 0.21 5.10 4.76
C ILE A 69 -0.32 5.07 3.32
N SER A 70 0.42 5.71 2.42
CA SER A 70 0.29 5.70 0.96
C SER A 70 0.43 4.31 0.35
N ASN A 71 1.24 3.40 0.91
CA ASN A 71 1.37 2.03 0.37
C ASN A 71 0.04 1.27 0.44
N SER A 72 -0.81 1.58 1.43
CA SER A 72 -2.16 0.99 1.50
C SER A 72 -3.08 1.45 0.36
N LYS A 73 -2.75 2.53 -0.35
CA LYS A 73 -3.49 3.07 -1.48
C LYS A 73 -2.84 2.74 -2.83
N MET A 74 -1.70 2.05 -2.82
CA MET A 74 -0.98 1.75 -4.04
C MET A 74 -1.76 0.75 -4.90
N THR A 75 -1.96 1.11 -6.16
CA THR A 75 -2.56 0.22 -7.16
C THR A 75 -1.56 -0.85 -7.58
N PHE A 76 -2.05 -1.95 -8.15
CA PHE A 76 -1.18 -2.99 -8.71
C PHE A 76 -0.23 -2.42 -9.78
N ARG A 77 -0.72 -1.48 -10.60
CA ARG A 77 0.08 -0.76 -11.60
C ARG A 77 1.23 0.01 -10.96
N GLU A 78 0.95 0.84 -9.96
CA GLU A 78 1.96 1.64 -9.28
C GLU A 78 3.00 0.75 -8.60
N LEU A 79 2.55 -0.31 -7.89
CA LEU A 79 3.45 -1.24 -7.22
C LEU A 79 4.39 -1.93 -8.22
N TYR A 80 3.86 -2.38 -9.35
CA TYR A 80 4.67 -2.98 -10.41
C TYR A 80 5.72 -2.00 -10.94
N GLN A 81 5.35 -0.74 -11.18
CA GLN A 81 6.30 0.26 -11.66
C GLN A 81 7.42 0.54 -10.65
N ALA A 82 7.07 0.69 -9.37
CA ALA A 82 8.05 0.87 -8.30
C ALA A 82 9.00 -0.33 -8.20
N PHE A 83 8.45 -1.54 -8.22
CA PHE A 83 9.23 -2.79 -8.23
C PHE A 83 10.13 -2.91 -9.46
N TYR A 84 9.62 -2.60 -10.65
CA TYR A 84 10.37 -2.71 -11.89
C TYR A 84 11.56 -1.76 -11.89
N ARG A 85 11.34 -0.52 -11.45
CA ARG A 85 12.39 0.49 -11.28
C ARG A 85 13.43 0.06 -10.25
N ASP A 86 12.99 -0.41 -9.09
CA ASP A 86 13.90 -0.89 -8.05
C ASP A 86 14.77 -2.05 -8.55
N LYS A 87 14.15 -3.08 -9.12
CA LYS A 87 14.84 -4.30 -9.53
C LYS A 87 15.74 -4.11 -10.77
N TYR A 88 15.27 -3.40 -11.80
CA TYR A 88 15.96 -3.36 -13.10
C TYR A 88 16.76 -2.08 -13.35
N GLU A 89 16.44 -0.98 -12.65
CA GLU A 89 17.13 0.31 -12.83
C GLU A 89 18.02 0.67 -11.64
N LEU A 90 17.55 0.45 -10.40
CA LEU A 90 18.25 0.89 -9.19
C LEU A 90 19.12 -0.20 -8.53
N SER A 91 18.83 -1.49 -8.76
CA SER A 91 19.50 -2.62 -8.09
C SER A 91 21.00 -2.76 -8.41
N GLY A 92 21.53 -2.00 -9.37
CA GLY A 92 22.94 -2.08 -9.82
C GLY A 92 23.29 -3.41 -10.53
N LYS A 93 22.35 -4.34 -10.65
CA LYS A 93 22.48 -5.62 -11.34
C LYS A 93 22.00 -5.49 -12.79
N SER A 94 22.84 -5.92 -13.73
CA SER A 94 22.43 -6.01 -15.13
C SER A 94 21.66 -7.31 -15.36
N PHE A 95 20.36 -7.19 -15.64
CA PHE A 95 19.52 -8.31 -16.04
C PHE A 95 19.43 -8.41 -17.56
N SER A 96 19.32 -9.65 -18.07
CA SER A 96 19.13 -9.89 -19.50
C SER A 96 17.82 -9.28 -20.01
N GLN A 97 17.81 -8.93 -21.31
CA GLN A 97 16.62 -8.41 -21.97
C GLN A 97 15.45 -9.41 -21.92
N SER A 98 15.75 -10.71 -22.10
CA SER A 98 14.77 -11.79 -21.98
C SER A 98 14.07 -11.81 -20.61
N SER A 99 14.80 -11.59 -19.51
CA SER A 99 14.21 -11.55 -18.18
C SER A 99 13.25 -10.36 -18.02
N LYS A 100 13.63 -9.19 -18.55
CA LYS A 100 12.79 -7.99 -18.55
C LYS A 100 11.51 -8.19 -19.37
N ASP A 101 11.63 -8.85 -20.52
CA ASP A 101 10.51 -9.11 -21.44
C ASP A 101 9.52 -10.12 -20.84
N CYS A 102 10.01 -11.19 -20.20
CA CYS A 102 9.14 -12.14 -19.48
C CYS A 102 8.32 -11.46 -18.38
N THR A 103 8.96 -10.60 -17.58
CA THR A 103 8.29 -9.84 -16.52
C THR A 103 7.24 -8.87 -17.08
N ARG A 104 7.55 -8.22 -18.21
CA ARG A 104 6.62 -7.29 -18.89
C ARG A 104 5.43 -8.02 -19.52
N ALA A 105 5.67 -9.17 -20.14
CA ALA A 105 4.63 -10.01 -20.71
C ALA A 105 3.68 -10.51 -19.62
N ALA A 106 4.21 -11.03 -18.50
CA ALA A 106 3.41 -11.46 -17.36
C ALA A 106 2.54 -10.32 -16.80
N TYR A 107 3.10 -9.11 -16.67
CA TYR A 107 2.34 -7.93 -16.23
C TYR A 107 1.20 -7.57 -17.19
N LYS A 108 1.42 -7.64 -18.50
CA LYS A 108 0.40 -7.36 -19.52
C LYS A 108 -0.81 -8.31 -19.40
N HIS A 109 -0.58 -9.57 -19.06
CA HIS A 109 -1.66 -10.53 -18.83
C HIS A 109 -2.50 -10.25 -17.58
N MET A 110 -2.03 -9.39 -16.66
CA MET A 110 -2.73 -9.01 -15.43
C MET A 110 -3.46 -7.67 -15.53
N GLU A 111 -3.79 -7.21 -16.74
CA GLU A 111 -4.43 -5.91 -16.98
C GLU A 111 -5.70 -5.68 -16.14
N GLN A 112 -6.50 -6.73 -15.93
CA GLN A 112 -7.72 -6.69 -15.10
C GLN A 112 -7.48 -6.26 -13.65
N LEU A 113 -6.25 -6.41 -13.15
CA LEU A 113 -5.86 -6.07 -11.78
C LEU A 113 -5.17 -4.71 -11.67
N HIS A 114 -4.76 -4.09 -12.78
CA HIS A 114 -3.89 -2.90 -12.78
C HIS A 114 -4.44 -1.74 -11.97
N ASP A 115 -5.74 -1.46 -12.10
CA ASP A 115 -6.39 -0.32 -11.45
C ASP A 115 -6.95 -0.67 -10.06
N ARG A 116 -6.79 -1.92 -9.61
CA ARG A 116 -7.21 -2.34 -8.28
C ARG A 116 -6.12 -2.04 -7.25
N LEU A 117 -6.56 -1.69 -6.05
CA LEU A 117 -5.70 -1.53 -4.89
C LEU A 117 -5.04 -2.86 -4.54
N TYR A 118 -3.71 -2.89 -4.47
CA TYR A 118 -2.95 -4.13 -4.25
C TYR A 118 -3.36 -4.83 -2.94
N LYS A 119 -3.56 -4.04 -1.87
CA LYS A 119 -4.02 -4.52 -0.55
C LYS A 119 -5.33 -5.31 -0.59
N ASN A 120 -6.20 -5.02 -1.56
CA ASN A 120 -7.51 -5.66 -1.67
C ASN A 120 -7.46 -6.95 -2.52
N LEU A 121 -6.37 -7.19 -3.25
CA LEU A 121 -6.23 -8.38 -4.08
C LEU A 121 -6.09 -9.63 -3.21
N ARG A 122 -6.87 -10.66 -3.54
CA ARG A 122 -6.84 -11.96 -2.87
C ARG A 122 -6.49 -13.06 -3.85
N THR A 123 -6.22 -14.26 -3.32
CA THR A 123 -5.91 -15.46 -4.11
C THR A 123 -6.93 -15.73 -5.21
N ASN A 124 -8.21 -15.42 -4.98
CA ASN A 124 -9.26 -15.62 -5.97
C ASN A 124 -9.14 -14.68 -7.17
N ASP A 125 -8.74 -13.42 -6.96
CA ASP A 125 -8.51 -12.45 -8.05
C ASP A 125 -7.37 -12.92 -8.95
N PHE A 126 -6.28 -13.45 -8.35
CA PHE A 126 -5.18 -14.00 -9.12
C PHE A 126 -5.60 -15.25 -9.90
N LYS A 127 -6.36 -16.17 -9.26
CA LYS A 127 -6.91 -17.37 -9.94
C LYS A 127 -7.78 -17.01 -11.14
N SER A 128 -8.60 -15.96 -11.06
CA SER A 128 -9.39 -15.53 -12.22
C SER A 128 -8.53 -15.10 -13.41
N VAL A 129 -7.38 -14.46 -13.14
CA VAL A 129 -6.46 -14.09 -14.22
C VAL A 129 -5.71 -15.31 -14.77
N PHE A 130 -5.30 -16.26 -13.92
CA PHE A 130 -4.63 -17.49 -14.38
C PHE A 130 -5.51 -18.36 -15.28
N ASN A 131 -6.82 -18.35 -15.03
CA ASN A 131 -7.81 -19.11 -15.79
C ASN A 131 -8.33 -18.36 -17.02
N GLN A 132 -7.83 -17.14 -17.29
CA GLN A 132 -8.23 -16.38 -18.45
C GLN A 132 -7.79 -17.09 -19.74
N THR A 133 -8.62 -17.01 -20.78
CA THR A 133 -8.31 -17.48 -22.11
C THR A 133 -7.95 -16.31 -23.02
N ILE A 134 -6.95 -16.53 -23.89
CA ILE A 134 -6.50 -15.57 -24.89
C ILE A 134 -6.61 -16.28 -26.23
N ASP A 135 -7.33 -15.67 -27.19
CA ASP A 135 -7.60 -16.26 -28.51
C ASP A 135 -8.17 -17.70 -28.43
N ASN A 136 -9.14 -17.92 -27.53
CA ASN A 136 -9.78 -19.21 -27.24
C ASN A 136 -8.82 -20.31 -26.76
N LYS A 137 -7.60 -19.95 -26.36
CA LYS A 137 -6.62 -20.88 -25.81
C LYS A 137 -6.33 -20.55 -24.35
N PRO A 138 -6.12 -21.57 -23.50
CA PRO A 138 -5.63 -21.34 -22.15
C PRO A 138 -4.23 -20.76 -22.20
N ILE A 139 -3.89 -19.94 -21.20
CA ILE A 139 -2.53 -19.43 -21.02
C ILE A 139 -1.57 -20.62 -20.89
N SER A 140 -0.42 -20.54 -21.57
CA SER A 140 0.61 -21.57 -21.48
C SER A 140 1.12 -21.74 -20.05
N HIS A 141 1.40 -22.97 -19.64
CA HIS A 141 1.94 -23.29 -18.31
C HIS A 141 3.20 -22.47 -17.98
N ALA A 142 4.07 -22.24 -18.97
CA ALA A 142 5.27 -21.43 -18.79
C ALA A 142 4.94 -19.97 -18.41
N MET A 143 3.90 -19.39 -19.04
CA MET A 143 3.45 -18.04 -18.75
C MET A 143 2.78 -17.97 -17.36
N GLN A 144 2.01 -18.99 -16.98
CA GLN A 144 1.44 -19.08 -15.63
C GLN A 144 2.54 -19.08 -14.54
N GLU A 145 3.63 -19.82 -14.74
CA GLU A 145 4.76 -19.80 -13.82
C GLU A 145 5.46 -18.42 -13.76
N HIS A 146 5.60 -17.73 -14.90
CA HIS A 146 6.13 -16.36 -14.92
C HIS A 146 5.24 -15.37 -14.17
N MET A 147 3.92 -15.46 -14.35
CA MET A 147 2.94 -14.63 -13.63
C MET A 147 2.98 -14.90 -12.12
N LYS A 148 3.03 -16.17 -11.72
CA LYS A 148 3.16 -16.56 -10.31
C LYS A 148 4.47 -16.05 -9.71
N SER A 149 5.57 -16.17 -10.43
CA SER A 149 6.87 -15.64 -10.00
C SER A 149 6.84 -14.13 -9.81
N LEU A 150 6.16 -13.39 -10.71
CA LEU A 150 5.96 -11.95 -10.58
C LEU A 150 5.19 -11.62 -9.29
N ILE A 151 4.06 -12.28 -9.05
CA ILE A 151 3.23 -12.02 -7.86
C ILE A 151 4.03 -12.23 -6.58
N VAL A 152 4.78 -13.33 -6.48
CA VAL A 152 5.63 -13.60 -5.30
C VAL A 152 6.70 -12.52 -5.11
N GLN A 153 7.25 -11.98 -6.20
CA GLN A 153 8.23 -10.89 -6.13
C GLN A 153 7.57 -9.57 -5.70
N LEU A 154 6.37 -9.27 -6.18
CA LEU A 154 5.59 -8.10 -5.78
C LEU A 154 5.15 -8.19 -4.32
N ASP A 155 4.71 -9.37 -3.86
CA ASP A 155 4.36 -9.60 -2.45
C ASP A 155 5.57 -9.35 -1.54
N LYS A 156 6.75 -9.82 -1.92
CA LYS A 156 8.00 -9.55 -1.17
C LYS A 156 8.40 -8.09 -1.16
N PHE A 157 8.08 -7.35 -2.22
CA PHE A 157 8.36 -5.92 -2.32
C PHE A 157 7.33 -5.07 -1.55
N ALA A 158 6.11 -5.57 -1.40
CA ALA A 158 5.03 -4.90 -0.69
C ALA A 158 5.01 -5.13 0.83
N LEU A 159 5.73 -6.14 1.32
CA LEU A 159 5.96 -6.44 2.75
C LEU A 159 7.01 -5.52 3.36
#